data_AF-A0A951G9V6-F1
#
_entry.id   AF-A0A951G9V6-F1
#
_cell.length_a   1.000
_cell.length_b   1.000
_cell.length_c   1.000
_cell.angle_alpha   90.00
_cell.angle_beta   90.00
_cell.angle_gamma   90.00
#
_symmetry.space_group_name_H-M   'P 1'
#
loop_
_entity.id
_entity.type
_entity.pdbx_description
1 polymer ?
#
loop_
_entity_poly.entity_id
_entity_poly.type
_entity_poly.pdbx_seq_one_letter_code
_entity_poly.pdbx_strand_id
1 'polypeptide(L)'
;MIDTGAERWRRLTVKEGWRQFVGDEPTERPEAKRIGDYRRLDQRKRAAYDLERLRHAHGFGPIRSLYADVHRTLERLVVSNELRGPGARHGAALDGNPGNGKTTIVSHFGRQYERRCRDHWPQELTPDGHEYLPVVYVNVDALPTIKGLNHKVVDELERVDLVRRDPDPDDGRGVIVRYTDRGRAGLDIVRKRMLDLEAEFAERVGARRWADVRWVLETLVDDRA
;
A
#
# COMPACT_ATOMS: atom_id res chain seq x y z
N MET A 1 28.61 13.49 14.08
CA MET A 1 27.35 14.17 13.72
C MET A 1 26.73 13.38 12.59
N ILE A 2 25.73 12.54 12.88
CA ILE A 2 24.94 11.88 11.84
C ILE A 2 23.99 12.95 11.31
N ASP A 3 24.13 13.28 10.03
CA ASP A 3 23.21 14.18 9.35
C ASP A 3 21.80 13.56 9.38
N THR A 4 20.95 14.11 10.24
CA THR A 4 19.57 13.67 10.45
C THR A 4 18.67 14.01 9.26
N GLY A 5 19.12 14.85 8.31
CA GLY A 5 18.46 15.11 7.04
C GLY A 5 18.63 13.97 6.04
N ALA A 6 19.80 13.33 6.02
CA ALA A 6 20.14 12.23 5.12
C ALA A 6 19.50 10.88 5.48
N GLU A 7 18.79 10.75 6.61
CA GLU A 7 18.02 9.53 6.94
C GLU A 7 16.51 9.71 6.77
N ARG A 8 16.04 10.94 6.48
CA ARG A 8 14.61 11.23 6.35
C ARG A 8 13.98 10.44 5.20
N TRP A 9 14.70 10.26 4.10
CA TRP A 9 14.26 9.48 2.93
C TRP A 9 14.25 7.97 3.18
N ARG A 10 14.74 7.45 4.32
CA ARG A 10 14.60 6.03 4.68
C ARG A 10 13.33 5.73 5.48
N ARG A 11 12.58 6.76 5.88
CA ARG A 11 11.36 6.61 6.69
C ARG A 11 10.19 6.23 5.80
N LEU A 12 9.39 5.26 6.23
CA LEU A 12 8.16 4.87 5.53
C LEU A 12 7.09 5.98 5.53
N THR A 13 7.18 6.95 6.44
CA THR A 13 6.25 8.07 6.55
C THR A 13 6.49 9.20 5.55
N VAL A 14 7.51 9.10 4.69
CA VAL A 14 7.71 10.03 3.57
C VAL A 14 7.57 9.29 2.25
N LYS A 15 7.02 9.97 1.25
CA LYS A 15 6.72 9.39 -0.07
C LYS A 15 7.95 8.71 -0.69
N GLU A 16 9.09 9.40 -0.66
CA GLU A 16 10.35 8.94 -1.25
C GLU A 16 10.86 7.66 -0.57
N GLY A 17 10.73 7.58 0.76
CA GLY A 17 11.16 6.42 1.54
C GLY A 17 10.23 5.23 1.40
N TRP A 18 8.93 5.49 1.30
CA TRP A 18 7.97 4.44 0.93
C TRP A 18 8.27 3.90 -0.48
N ARG A 19 8.51 4.77 -1.47
CA ARG A 19 8.87 4.35 -2.84
C ARG A 19 10.12 3.49 -2.89
N GLN A 20 11.16 3.90 -2.17
CA GLN A 20 12.38 3.10 -2.09
C GLN A 20 12.12 1.75 -1.44
N PHE A 21 11.36 1.71 -0.35
CA PHE A 21 10.97 0.45 0.30
C PHE A 21 10.17 -0.46 -0.64
N VAL A 22 9.23 0.10 -1.42
CA VAL A 22 8.47 -0.63 -2.44
C VAL A 22 9.37 -1.16 -3.55
N GLY A 23 10.30 -0.34 -4.04
CA GLY A 23 11.23 -0.70 -5.13
C GLY A 23 12.39 -1.59 -4.72
N ASP A 24 12.67 -1.70 -3.42
CA ASP A 24 13.80 -2.52 -2.91
C ASP A 24 13.63 -3.97 -3.35
N GLU A 25 14.57 -4.53 -4.10
CA GLU A 25 14.51 -5.92 -4.54
C GLU A 25 15.34 -6.83 -3.63
N PRO A 26 14.94 -8.10 -3.42
CA PRO A 26 15.79 -9.06 -2.75
C PRO A 26 17.17 -9.07 -3.42
N THR A 27 18.21 -8.95 -2.62
CA THR A 27 19.58 -8.99 -3.13
C THR A 27 19.83 -10.29 -3.88
N GLU A 28 20.24 -10.18 -5.15
CA GLU A 28 20.62 -11.35 -5.94
C GLU A 28 21.78 -12.08 -5.28
N ARG A 29 21.78 -13.41 -5.42
CA ARG A 29 22.90 -14.21 -4.92
C ARG A 29 24.14 -13.87 -5.76
N PRO A 30 25.22 -13.35 -5.16
CA PRO A 30 26.44 -13.05 -5.91
C PRO A 30 27.02 -14.33 -6.50
N GLU A 31 27.62 -14.19 -7.69
CA GLU A 31 28.24 -15.31 -8.40
C GLU A 31 29.29 -15.99 -7.52
N ALA A 32 29.12 -17.30 -7.29
CA ALA A 32 29.98 -18.04 -6.39
C ALA A 32 31.41 -18.16 -6.95
N LYS A 33 32.36 -17.44 -6.35
CA LYS A 33 33.79 -17.53 -6.71
C LYS A 33 34.45 -18.72 -6.03
N ARG A 34 35.23 -19.49 -6.78
CA ARG A 34 36.12 -20.52 -6.19
C ARG A 34 37.18 -19.83 -5.32
N ILE A 35 37.66 -20.54 -4.30
CA ILE A 35 38.65 -20.02 -3.33
C ILE A 35 39.90 -19.47 -4.05
N GLY A 36 40.36 -20.15 -5.10
CA GLY A 36 41.52 -19.71 -5.89
C GLY A 36 41.29 -18.37 -6.59
N ASP A 37 40.12 -18.18 -7.20
CA ASP A 37 39.80 -16.96 -7.95
C ASP A 37 39.51 -15.78 -7.02
N TYR A 38 38.90 -16.05 -5.86
CA TYR A 38 38.73 -15.06 -4.80
C TYR A 38 40.08 -14.53 -4.27
N ARG A 39 41.07 -15.41 -4.07
CA ARG A 39 42.42 -15.04 -3.62
C ARG A 39 43.20 -14.23 -4.66
N ARG A 40 42.86 -14.36 -5.94
CA ARG A 40 43.46 -13.59 -7.04
C ARG A 40 42.87 -12.19 -7.20
N LEU A 41 41.73 -11.89 -6.54
CA LEU A 41 41.17 -10.54 -6.55
C LEU A 41 42.11 -9.57 -5.83
N ASP A 42 42.23 -8.37 -6.40
CA ASP A 42 42.79 -7.21 -5.71
C ASP A 42 41.92 -6.81 -4.49
N GLN A 43 42.50 -6.01 -3.60
CA GLN A 43 41.86 -5.64 -2.34
C GLN A 43 40.50 -4.95 -2.52
N ARG A 44 40.35 -4.12 -3.57
CA ARG A 44 39.12 -3.36 -3.81
C ARG A 44 38.01 -4.27 -4.34
N LYS A 45 38.32 -5.15 -5.29
CA LYS A 45 37.36 -6.13 -5.83
C LYS A 45 36.95 -7.15 -4.78
N ARG A 46 37.88 -7.57 -3.92
CA ARG A 46 37.59 -8.46 -2.80
C ARG A 46 36.62 -7.82 -1.81
N ALA A 47 36.88 -6.59 -1.38
CA ALA A 47 36.01 -5.86 -0.46
C ALA A 47 34.61 -5.63 -1.05
N ALA A 48 34.50 -5.32 -2.35
CA ALA A 48 33.22 -5.17 -3.02
C ALA A 48 32.43 -6.49 -3.05
N TYR A 49 33.08 -7.60 -3.41
CA TYR A 49 32.46 -8.93 -3.42
C TYR A 49 32.05 -9.40 -2.02
N ASP A 50 32.86 -9.14 -0.99
CA ASP A 50 32.51 -9.46 0.40
C ASP A 50 31.32 -8.65 0.89
N LEU A 51 31.26 -7.37 0.53
CA LEU A 51 30.12 -6.51 0.84
C LEU A 51 28.83 -7.01 0.17
N GLU A 52 28.91 -7.45 -1.08
CA GLU A 52 27.78 -8.04 -1.82
C GLU A 52 27.32 -9.36 -1.17
N ARG A 53 28.26 -10.22 -0.78
CA ARG A 53 27.96 -11.46 -0.04
C ARG A 53 27.32 -11.20 1.32
N LEU A 54 27.81 -10.22 2.07
CA LEU A 54 27.22 -9.83 3.34
C LEU A 54 25.81 -9.28 3.15
N ARG A 55 25.61 -8.42 2.15
CA ARG A 55 24.28 -7.91 1.78
C ARG A 55 23.31 -9.03 1.42
N HIS A 56 23.76 -10.05 0.67
CA HIS A 56 22.93 -11.21 0.36
C HIS A 56 22.64 -12.09 1.59
N ALA A 57 23.66 -12.40 2.39
CA ALA A 57 23.53 -13.24 3.58
C ALA A 57 22.61 -12.62 4.66
N HIS A 58 22.53 -11.29 4.71
CA HIS A 58 21.69 -10.54 5.65
C HIS A 58 20.50 -9.85 4.98
N GLY A 59 20.30 -10.05 3.68
CA GLY A 59 19.29 -9.39 2.86
C GLY A 59 17.97 -10.16 2.78
N PHE A 60 17.80 -11.21 3.59
CA PHE A 60 16.51 -11.88 3.67
C PHE A 60 15.50 -10.94 4.34
N GLY A 61 14.44 -10.61 3.60
CA GLY A 61 13.30 -9.92 4.15
C GLY A 61 12.57 -10.77 5.20
N PRO A 62 11.52 -10.23 5.83
CA PRO A 62 10.75 -10.99 6.80
C PRO A 62 10.12 -12.23 6.16
N ILE A 63 10.01 -13.30 6.95
CA ILE A 63 9.57 -14.61 6.48
C ILE A 63 8.06 -14.58 6.24
N ARG A 64 7.66 -14.51 4.97
CA ARG A 64 6.28 -14.31 4.53
C ARG A 64 5.28 -15.33 5.08
N SER A 65 5.69 -16.58 5.25
CA SER A 65 4.82 -17.64 5.77
C SER A 65 4.26 -17.35 7.16
N LEU A 66 4.95 -16.53 7.98
CA LEU A 66 4.53 -16.21 9.34
C LEU A 66 3.31 -15.26 9.42
N TYR A 67 2.95 -14.60 8.33
CA TYR A 67 1.86 -13.61 8.31
C TYR A 67 1.01 -13.67 7.04
N ALA A 68 1.09 -14.78 6.29
CA ALA A 68 0.35 -14.98 5.05
C ALA A 68 -1.17 -14.89 5.25
N ASP A 69 -1.71 -15.43 6.33
CA ASP A 69 -3.15 -15.42 6.58
C ASP A 69 -3.68 -14.04 6.98
N VAL A 70 -2.85 -13.27 7.70
CA VAL A 70 -3.15 -11.86 8.01
C VAL A 70 -3.21 -11.05 6.72
N HIS A 71 -2.21 -11.18 5.85
CA HIS A 71 -2.20 -10.52 4.54
C HIS A 71 -3.42 -10.90 3.71
N ARG A 72 -3.77 -12.18 3.65
CA ARG A 72 -4.97 -12.67 2.93
C ARG A 72 -6.26 -12.03 3.44
N THR A 73 -6.36 -11.83 4.75
CA THR A 73 -7.51 -11.15 5.38
C THR A 73 -7.56 -9.67 5.00
N LEU A 74 -6.42 -8.99 5.06
CA LEU A 74 -6.30 -7.58 4.65
C LEU A 74 -6.60 -7.39 3.14
N GLU A 75 -6.17 -8.32 2.28
CA GLU A 75 -6.48 -8.28 0.85
C GLU A 75 -7.99 -8.30 0.61
N ARG A 76 -8.73 -9.19 1.30
CA ARG A 76 -10.19 -9.25 1.20
C ARG A 76 -10.86 -7.96 1.65
N LEU A 77 -10.34 -7.32 2.70
CA LEU A 77 -10.85 -6.03 3.18
C LEU A 77 -10.65 -4.91 2.16
N VAL A 78 -9.48 -4.84 1.53
CA VAL A 78 -9.21 -3.82 0.52
C VAL A 78 -10.10 -4.01 -0.71
N VAL A 79 -10.21 -5.24 -1.21
CA VAL A 79 -11.12 -5.56 -2.34
C VAL A 79 -12.57 -5.21 -2.00
N SER A 80 -13.02 -5.54 -0.78
CA SER A 80 -14.36 -5.17 -0.30
C SER A 80 -14.57 -3.65 -0.25
N ASN A 81 -13.52 -2.89 0.09
CA ASN A 81 -13.56 -1.43 0.05
C ASN A 81 -13.62 -0.88 -1.37
N GLU A 82 -13.00 -1.52 -2.37
CA GLU A 82 -13.08 -1.06 -3.76
C GLU A 82 -14.50 -1.23 -4.33
N LEU A 83 -15.18 -2.32 -3.99
CA LEU A 83 -16.53 -2.65 -4.49
C LEU A 83 -17.65 -1.80 -3.87
N ARG A 84 -17.39 -1.09 -2.77
CA ARG A 84 -18.41 -0.28 -2.09
C ARG A 84 -18.60 1.07 -2.78
N GLY A 85 -19.84 1.55 -2.79
CA GLY A 85 -20.19 2.91 -3.18
C GLY A 85 -19.63 3.98 -2.21
N PRO A 86 -19.91 5.27 -2.47
CA PRO A 86 -19.46 6.38 -1.62
C PRO A 86 -19.89 6.19 -0.16
N GLY A 87 -18.97 6.37 0.80
CA GLY A 87 -19.27 6.24 2.23
C GLY A 87 -18.11 5.72 3.07
N ALA A 88 -18.40 5.32 4.31
CA ALA A 88 -17.41 4.77 5.23
C ALA A 88 -16.78 3.48 4.69
N ARG A 89 -15.45 3.42 4.72
CA ARG A 89 -14.65 2.24 4.35
C ARG A 89 -14.30 1.43 5.59
N HIS A 90 -14.19 0.11 5.47
CA HIS A 90 -13.75 -0.74 6.56
C HIS A 90 -12.26 -0.53 6.83
N GLY A 91 -11.90 -0.54 8.11
CA GLY A 91 -10.52 -0.61 8.57
C GLY A 91 -10.24 -1.94 9.26
N ALA A 92 -8.97 -2.30 9.36
CA ALA A 92 -8.51 -3.44 10.15
C ALA A 92 -7.69 -2.95 11.35
N ALA A 93 -7.85 -3.60 12.50
CA ALA A 93 -6.97 -3.44 13.66
C ALA A 93 -6.10 -4.68 13.82
N LEU A 94 -4.79 -4.49 14.03
CA LEU A 94 -3.81 -5.57 14.18
C LEU A 94 -3.28 -5.61 15.61
N ASP A 95 -3.72 -6.59 16.38
CA ASP A 95 -3.39 -6.75 17.80
C ASP A 95 -2.55 -8.02 18.10
N GLY A 96 -1.96 -8.12 19.31
CA GLY A 96 -0.98 -9.12 19.75
C GLY A 96 0.28 -8.52 20.43
N ASN A 97 1.17 -9.37 20.91
CA ASN A 97 2.30 -8.93 21.77
C ASN A 97 3.35 -8.06 21.05
N PRO A 98 4.05 -7.18 21.81
CA PRO A 98 5.26 -6.51 21.34
C PRO A 98 6.27 -7.53 20.79
N GLY A 99 6.93 -7.19 19.67
CA GLY A 99 7.90 -8.08 19.03
C GLY A 99 7.34 -9.02 17.96
N ASN A 100 6.01 -9.18 17.85
CA ASN A 100 5.37 -10.02 16.82
C ASN A 100 5.35 -9.38 15.41
N GLY A 101 6.14 -8.33 15.19
CA GLY A 101 6.31 -7.73 13.87
C GLY A 101 5.07 -7.06 13.30
N LYS A 102 4.15 -6.51 14.10
CA LYS A 102 2.93 -5.83 13.59
C LYS A 102 3.22 -4.80 12.51
N THR A 103 4.14 -3.89 12.81
CA THR A 103 4.57 -2.84 11.88
C THR A 103 5.17 -3.48 10.63
N THR A 104 5.95 -4.55 10.79
CA THR A 104 6.49 -5.33 9.66
C THR A 104 5.36 -5.93 8.82
N ILE A 105 4.34 -6.52 9.43
CA ILE A 105 3.19 -7.11 8.73
C ILE A 105 2.46 -6.04 7.92
N VAL A 106 2.14 -4.89 8.53
CA VAL A 106 1.44 -3.77 7.87
C VAL A 106 2.26 -3.19 6.72
N SER A 107 3.52 -2.85 6.97
CA SER A 107 4.37 -2.24 5.95
C SER A 107 4.60 -3.20 4.77
N HIS A 108 4.82 -4.50 5.03
CA HIS A 108 4.98 -5.48 3.96
C HIS A 108 3.68 -5.76 3.21
N PHE A 109 2.52 -5.70 3.86
CA PHE A 109 1.23 -5.76 3.18
C PHE A 109 1.07 -4.58 2.22
N GLY A 110 1.28 -3.37 2.72
CA GLY A 110 1.21 -2.16 1.89
C GLY A 110 2.18 -2.21 0.71
N ARG A 111 3.41 -2.66 0.93
CA ARG A 111 4.39 -2.84 -0.16
C ARG A 111 3.92 -3.83 -1.22
N GLN A 112 3.37 -4.98 -0.81
CA GLN A 112 2.85 -5.96 -1.76
C GLN A 112 1.62 -5.42 -2.51
N TYR A 113 0.74 -4.72 -1.81
CA TYR A 113 -0.43 -4.09 -2.41
C TYR A 113 -0.04 -3.03 -3.43
N GLU A 114 0.90 -2.13 -3.11
CA GLU A 114 1.39 -1.14 -4.07
C GLU A 114 2.03 -1.79 -5.30
N ARG A 115 2.87 -2.81 -5.13
CA ARG A 115 3.44 -3.55 -6.28
C ARG A 115 2.36 -4.11 -7.19
N ARG A 116 1.31 -4.71 -6.62
CA ARG A 116 0.16 -5.21 -7.39
C ARG A 116 -0.57 -4.08 -8.12
N CYS A 117 -0.77 -2.93 -7.48
CA CYS A 117 -1.32 -1.77 -8.16
C CYS A 117 -0.41 -1.33 -9.31
N ARG A 118 0.92 -1.31 -9.13
CA ARG A 118 1.87 -0.94 -10.19
C ARG A 118 1.90 -1.94 -11.35
N ASP A 119 1.63 -3.22 -11.11
CA ASP A 119 1.46 -4.22 -12.18
C ASP A 119 0.28 -3.87 -13.10
N HIS A 120 -0.76 -3.24 -12.54
CA HIS A 120 -1.95 -2.80 -13.28
C HIS A 120 -1.85 -1.37 -13.82
N TRP A 121 -1.20 -0.48 -13.06
CA TRP A 121 -1.02 0.94 -13.33
C TRP A 121 0.46 1.31 -13.18
N PRO A 122 1.27 0.98 -14.19
CA PRO A 122 2.72 1.17 -14.10
C PRO A 122 3.14 2.64 -14.14
N GLN A 123 2.26 3.54 -14.61
CA GLN A 123 2.57 4.95 -14.71
C GLN A 123 2.62 5.60 -13.31
N GLU A 124 3.62 6.47 -13.09
CA GLU A 124 3.67 7.28 -11.87
C GLU A 124 2.61 8.39 -11.86
N LEU A 125 2.25 8.88 -13.04
CA LEU A 125 1.28 9.94 -13.23
C LEU A 125 0.02 9.38 -13.89
N THR A 126 -1.14 9.87 -13.45
CA THR A 126 -2.41 9.71 -14.16
C THR A 126 -2.35 10.45 -15.51
N PRO A 127 -3.31 10.20 -16.43
CA PRO A 127 -3.41 10.96 -17.68
C PRO A 127 -3.45 12.48 -17.48
N ASP A 128 -4.00 12.95 -16.36
CA ASP A 128 -4.09 14.36 -15.98
C ASP A 128 -2.82 14.90 -15.28
N GLY A 129 -1.73 14.13 -15.28
CA GLY A 129 -0.45 14.52 -14.70
C GLY A 129 -0.40 14.44 -13.18
N HIS A 130 -1.31 13.71 -12.54
CA HIS A 130 -1.37 13.61 -11.08
C HIS A 130 -0.58 12.42 -10.57
N GLU A 131 0.20 12.58 -9.50
CA GLU A 131 0.87 11.43 -8.88
C GLU A 131 -0.12 10.38 -8.37
N TYR A 132 0.08 9.13 -8.80
CA TYR A 132 -0.66 7.97 -8.32
C TYR A 132 0.04 7.38 -7.08
N LEU A 133 -0.66 7.45 -5.93
CA LEU A 133 -0.20 6.97 -4.64
C LEU A 133 -1.19 5.92 -4.09
N PRO A 134 -0.99 4.63 -4.39
CA PRO A 134 -1.93 3.58 -3.96
C PRO A 134 -1.84 3.28 -2.46
N VAL A 135 -0.70 3.59 -1.82
CA VAL A 135 -0.51 3.42 -0.37
C VAL A 135 0.06 4.69 0.24
N VAL A 136 -0.51 5.08 1.38
CA VAL A 136 0.01 6.14 2.23
C VAL A 136 0.22 5.55 3.62
N TYR A 137 1.46 5.60 4.11
CA TYR A 137 1.81 5.15 5.45
C TYR A 137 1.90 6.35 6.38
N VAL A 138 0.96 6.43 7.34
CA VAL A 138 0.92 7.50 8.34
C VAL A 138 1.15 6.93 9.74
N ASN A 139 1.99 7.60 10.52
CA ASN A 139 2.08 7.33 11.96
C ASN A 139 1.08 8.23 12.68
N VAL A 140 0.31 7.63 13.58
CA VAL A 140 -0.60 8.32 14.49
C VAL A 140 -0.11 8.13 15.92
N ASP A 141 -0.37 9.10 16.79
CA ASP A 141 0.03 9.03 18.20
C ASP A 141 -0.65 7.86 18.92
N ALA A 142 -0.06 7.39 20.02
CA ALA A 142 -0.39 6.12 20.70
C ALA A 142 -1.85 5.98 21.20
N LEU A 143 -2.63 7.07 21.24
CA LEU A 143 -4.04 7.09 21.60
C LEU A 143 -4.85 7.84 20.54
N PRO A 144 -4.88 7.37 19.28
CA PRO A 144 -5.65 8.05 18.27
C PRO A 144 -7.11 7.74 18.52
N THR A 145 -7.89 8.77 18.87
CA THR A 145 -9.34 8.64 18.77
C THR A 145 -9.70 8.37 17.30
N ILE A 146 -10.82 7.69 17.03
CA ILE A 146 -11.33 7.53 15.65
C ILE A 146 -11.40 8.90 14.95
N LYS A 147 -11.76 9.94 15.71
CA LYS A 147 -11.74 11.34 15.25
C LYS A 147 -10.32 11.82 14.89
N GLY A 148 -9.32 11.55 15.72
CA GLY A 148 -7.92 11.89 15.46
C GLY A 148 -7.34 11.19 14.23
N LEU A 149 -7.65 9.90 14.06
CA LEU A 149 -7.27 9.14 12.86
C LEU A 149 -7.93 9.73 11.61
N ASN A 150 -9.24 9.94 11.63
CA ASN A 150 -9.98 10.52 10.51
C ASN A 150 -9.45 11.92 10.17
N HIS A 151 -9.14 12.74 11.17
CA HIS A 151 -8.50 14.04 10.93
C HIS A 151 -7.16 13.89 10.20
N LYS A 152 -6.27 13.00 10.66
CA LYS A 152 -4.97 12.79 10.00
C LYS A 152 -5.09 12.29 8.57
N VAL A 153 -6.02 11.37 8.30
CA VAL A 153 -6.30 10.92 6.93
C VAL A 153 -6.78 12.08 6.07
N VAL A 154 -7.73 12.87 6.57
CA VAL A 154 -8.26 14.01 5.82
C VAL A 154 -7.21 15.12 5.68
N ASP A 155 -6.35 15.35 6.67
CA ASP A 155 -5.24 16.31 6.60
C ASP A 155 -4.28 15.94 5.46
N GLU A 156 -3.93 14.66 5.32
CA GLU A 156 -3.07 14.21 4.22
C GLU A 156 -3.77 14.31 2.85
N LEU A 157 -5.05 13.92 2.77
CA LEU A 157 -5.83 14.03 1.53
C LEU A 157 -6.03 15.49 1.10
N GLU A 158 -6.20 16.41 2.05
CA GLU A 158 -6.31 17.85 1.81
C GLU A 158 -4.94 18.42 1.39
N ARG A 159 -3.84 17.96 2.02
CA ARG A 159 -2.47 18.32 1.63
C ARG A 159 -2.14 17.94 0.18
N VAL A 160 -2.71 16.86 -0.35
CA VAL A 160 -2.52 16.43 -1.76
C VAL A 160 -3.64 16.90 -2.69
N ASP A 161 -4.48 17.84 -2.23
CA ASP A 161 -5.57 18.47 -2.99
C ASP A 161 -6.63 17.47 -3.49
N LEU A 162 -6.84 16.35 -2.79
CA LEU A 162 -7.88 15.37 -3.15
C LEU A 162 -9.21 15.66 -2.45
N VAL A 163 -9.18 16.30 -1.29
CA VAL A 163 -10.37 16.70 -0.53
C VAL A 163 -10.21 18.10 0.03
N ARG A 164 -11.32 18.74 0.38
CA ARG A 164 -11.36 20.01 1.09
C ARG A 164 -12.40 19.96 2.20
N ARG A 165 -12.23 20.80 3.22
CA ARG A 165 -13.19 20.95 4.32
C ARG A 165 -14.05 22.20 4.11
N ASP A 166 -15.35 21.99 3.94
CA ASP A 166 -16.33 23.09 3.91
C ASP A 166 -17.08 23.12 5.27
N PRO A 167 -17.40 24.31 5.81
CA PRO A 167 -18.30 24.41 6.97
C PRO A 167 -19.63 23.72 6.65
N ASP A 168 -20.19 23.02 7.64
CA ASP A 168 -21.54 22.48 7.49
C ASP A 168 -22.56 23.63 7.54
N PRO A 169 -23.38 23.84 6.50
CA PRO A 169 -24.37 24.91 6.47
C PRO A 169 -25.49 24.72 7.50
N ASP A 170 -25.72 23.48 7.96
CA ASP A 170 -26.80 23.11 8.86
C ASP A 170 -26.32 22.92 10.32
N ASP A 171 -25.01 22.81 10.54
CA ASP A 171 -24.37 22.75 11.86
C ASP A 171 -23.13 23.65 11.94
N GLY A 172 -23.21 24.74 12.70
CA GLY A 172 -22.09 25.67 12.90
C GLY A 172 -20.86 25.07 13.60
N ARG A 173 -20.94 23.84 14.11
CA ARG A 173 -19.81 23.06 14.65
C ARG A 173 -19.38 21.91 13.72
N GLY A 174 -20.11 21.67 12.64
CA GLY A 174 -19.90 20.61 11.67
C GLY A 174 -18.93 21.01 10.56
N VAL A 175 -18.26 20.00 10.00
CA VAL A 175 -17.38 20.14 8.82
C VAL A 175 -17.72 19.04 7.84
N ILE A 176 -18.01 19.42 6.60
CA ILE A 176 -18.27 18.49 5.51
C ILE A 176 -16.99 18.37 4.67
N VAL A 177 -16.45 17.15 4.59
CA VAL A 177 -15.34 16.84 3.69
C VAL A 177 -15.90 16.63 2.29
N ARG A 178 -15.45 17.42 1.32
CA ARG A 178 -15.82 17.30 -0.09
C ARG A 178 -14.62 16.92 -0.93
N TYR A 179 -14.85 16.14 -1.98
CA TYR A 179 -13.84 15.99 -3.03
C TYR A 179 -13.61 17.33 -3.72
N THR A 180 -12.36 17.63 -4.01
CA THR A 180 -11.97 18.66 -4.98
C THR A 180 -12.26 18.15 -6.39
N ASP A 181 -12.04 18.99 -7.40
CA ASP A 181 -12.17 18.54 -8.79
C ASP A 181 -11.11 17.48 -9.13
N ARG A 182 -9.90 17.63 -8.59
CA ARG A 182 -8.83 16.63 -8.63
C ARG A 182 -9.25 15.31 -7.96
N GLY A 183 -9.86 15.39 -6.78
CA GLY A 183 -10.38 14.22 -6.06
C GLY A 183 -11.48 13.49 -6.83
N ARG A 184 -12.38 14.23 -7.47
CA ARG A 184 -13.44 13.67 -8.33
C ARG A 184 -12.86 12.98 -9.56
N ALA A 185 -11.89 13.60 -10.25
CA ALA A 185 -11.21 12.98 -11.38
C ALA A 185 -10.53 11.65 -10.98
N GLY A 186 -9.87 11.64 -9.81
CA GLY A 186 -9.29 10.41 -9.26
C GLY A 186 -10.32 9.30 -8.99
N LEU A 187 -11.50 9.65 -8.47
CA LEU A 187 -12.58 8.69 -8.27
C LEU A 187 -13.13 8.12 -9.57
N ASP A 188 -13.24 8.92 -10.63
CA ASP A 188 -13.72 8.45 -11.92
C ASP A 188 -12.74 7.47 -12.57
N ILE A 189 -11.44 7.66 -12.39
CA ILE A 189 -10.41 6.69 -12.79
C ILE A 189 -10.61 5.37 -12.05
N VAL A 190 -10.78 5.41 -10.73
CA VAL A 190 -11.02 4.21 -9.91
C VAL A 190 -12.32 3.50 -10.34
N ARG A 191 -13.41 4.26 -10.53
CA ARG A 191 -14.70 3.70 -10.95
C ARG A 191 -14.61 3.04 -12.32
N LYS A 192 -13.97 3.71 -13.30
CA LYS A 192 -13.77 3.16 -14.63
C LYS A 192 -12.99 1.85 -14.56
N ARG A 193 -11.95 1.78 -13.72
CA ARG A 193 -11.24 0.52 -13.54
C ARG A 193 -12.13 -0.57 -12.97
N MET A 194 -12.94 -0.27 -11.97
CA MET A 194 -13.81 -1.29 -11.38
C MET A 194 -14.71 -1.92 -12.46
N LEU A 195 -15.25 -1.11 -13.37
CA LEU A 195 -16.05 -1.59 -14.48
C LEU A 195 -15.23 -2.43 -15.48
N ASP A 196 -14.00 -2.01 -15.80
CA ASP A 196 -13.11 -2.77 -16.69
C ASP A 196 -12.75 -4.14 -16.08
N LEU A 197 -12.52 -4.19 -14.77
CA LEU A 197 -12.18 -5.42 -14.04
C LEU A 197 -13.37 -6.39 -14.00
N GLU A 198 -14.58 -5.88 -13.77
CA GLU A 198 -15.80 -6.68 -13.84
C GLU A 198 -16.02 -7.27 -15.24
N ALA A 199 -15.73 -6.50 -16.28
CA ALA A 199 -15.82 -6.97 -17.66
C ALA A 199 -14.79 -8.08 -17.94
N GLU A 200 -13.54 -7.92 -17.49
CA GLU A 200 -12.49 -8.95 -17.62
C GLU A 200 -12.89 -10.26 -16.92
N PHE A 201 -13.45 -10.16 -15.71
CA PHE A 201 -13.95 -11.34 -15.00
C PHE A 201 -15.09 -12.02 -15.75
N ALA A 202 -16.04 -11.24 -16.28
CA ALA A 202 -17.14 -11.75 -17.09
C ALA A 202 -16.66 -12.44 -18.38
N GLU A 203 -15.65 -11.91 -19.05
CA GLU A 203 -15.04 -12.56 -20.22
C GLU A 203 -14.37 -13.89 -19.86
N ARG A 204 -13.68 -13.93 -18.71
CA ARG A 204 -12.89 -15.10 -18.31
C ARG A 204 -13.74 -16.28 -17.81
N VAL A 205 -14.84 -16.00 -17.11
CA VAL A 205 -15.69 -17.03 -16.50
C VAL A 205 -17.05 -17.21 -17.19
N GLY A 206 -17.39 -16.31 -18.12
CA GLY A 206 -18.67 -16.23 -18.79
C GLY A 206 -19.66 -15.33 -18.04
N ALA A 207 -20.28 -14.39 -18.76
CA ALA A 207 -21.15 -13.35 -18.20
C ALA A 207 -22.26 -13.88 -17.28
N ARG A 208 -22.85 -15.04 -17.62
CA ARG A 208 -23.92 -15.65 -16.81
C ARG A 208 -23.41 -16.15 -15.46
N ARG A 209 -22.26 -16.84 -15.44
CA ARG A 209 -21.63 -17.30 -14.20
C ARG A 209 -21.14 -16.15 -13.34
N TRP A 210 -20.63 -15.09 -13.96
CA TRP A 210 -20.23 -13.88 -13.24
C TRP A 210 -21.44 -13.20 -12.55
N ALA A 211 -22.57 -13.09 -13.26
CA ALA A 211 -23.80 -12.57 -12.68
C ALA A 211 -24.31 -13.44 -11.52
N ASP A 212 -24.25 -14.77 -11.64
CA ASP A 212 -24.64 -15.69 -10.57
C ASP A 212 -23.76 -15.52 -9.31
N VAL A 213 -22.43 -15.40 -9.48
CA VAL A 213 -21.50 -15.15 -8.37
C VAL A 213 -21.81 -13.81 -7.70
N ARG A 214 -22.02 -12.75 -8.48
CA ARG A 214 -22.35 -11.42 -7.94
C ARG A 214 -23.65 -11.48 -7.14
N TRP A 215 -24.69 -12.11 -7.68
CA TRP A 215 -25.97 -12.28 -7.00
C TRP A 215 -25.84 -13.06 -5.68
N VAL A 216 -25.07 -14.15 -5.65
CA VAL A 216 -24.83 -14.91 -4.41
C VAL A 216 -24.10 -14.05 -3.38
N LEU A 217 -23.06 -13.32 -3.78
CA LEU A 217 -22.31 -12.45 -2.87
C LEU A 217 -23.16 -11.27 -2.36
N GLU A 218 -23.94 -10.63 -3.22
CA GLU A 218 -24.90 -9.59 -2.84
C GLU A 218 -25.90 -10.14 -1.82
N THR A 219 -26.49 -11.31 -2.08
CA THR A 219 -27.43 -11.98 -1.16
C THR A 219 -26.79 -12.25 0.21
N LEU A 220 -25.53 -12.73 0.22
CA LEU A 220 -24.80 -13.00 1.48
C LEU A 220 -24.38 -11.72 2.23
N VAL A 221 -24.26 -10.60 1.54
CA VAL A 221 -23.89 -9.30 2.14
C VAL A 221 -25.12 -8.53 2.62
N ASP A 222 -26.27 -8.70 1.97
CA ASP A 222 -27.54 -8.08 2.33
C ASP A 222 -28.29 -8.79 3.47
N ASP A 223 -27.80 -9.94 3.94
CA ASP A 223 -28.27 -10.59 5.16
C ASP A 223 -27.92 -9.74 6.40
N ARG A 224 -28.70 -8.68 6.60
CA ARG A 224 -28.91 -8.04 7.90
C ARG A 224 -29.77 -8.97 8.76
N ALA A 225 -29.10 -9.82 9.52
CA ALA A 225 -29.56 -10.24 10.85
C ALA A 225 -29.04 -9.25 11.90
#